data_AF-A0A378LMZ6-F1
#
_entry.id   AF-A0A378LMZ6-F1
#
_cell.length_a   1.000
_cell.length_b   1.000
_cell.length_c   1.000
_cell.angle_alpha   90.00
_cell.angle_beta   90.00
_cell.angle_gamma   90.00
#
_symmetry.space_group_name_H-M   'P 1'
#
loop_
_entity.id
_entity.type
_entity.pdbx_description
1 polymer ?
#
loop_
_entity_poly.entity_id
_entity_poly.type
_entity_poly.pdbx_seq_one_letter_code
_entity_poly.pdbx_strand_id
1 'polypeptide(L)'
;MQGYNLLDMLQDLIHFIWYQKNKSWAPHLCPLLFSWYDQFFLNVPQLQELAKDRNLSLTQDDFYELKHLYYTKGWKKLSIKKEDLSAILQIKKIENKTKGQWLYLSVDPNEKVHDFYLGFHEADASEFLKHSLASNGLPPKLNTFMAEKDKLIKTTLDTVRNSPDLDIY
;
A
#
# COMPACT_ATOMS: atom_id res chain seq x y z
N MET A 1 -9.19 22.42 -27.14
CA MET A 1 -9.21 20.95 -27.09
C MET A 1 -7.87 20.45 -27.56
N GLN A 2 -6.92 20.23 -26.64
CA GLN A 2 -5.66 19.57 -26.98
C GLN A 2 -5.99 18.12 -27.32
N GLY A 3 -5.65 17.72 -28.55
CA GLY A 3 -5.99 16.41 -29.09
C GLY A 3 -5.20 15.33 -28.38
N TYR A 4 -5.90 14.27 -28.00
CA TYR A 4 -5.32 13.00 -27.59
C TYR A 4 -4.36 12.55 -28.70
N ASN A 5 -3.07 12.55 -28.39
CA ASN A 5 -2.01 12.37 -29.37
C ASN A 5 -1.38 10.97 -29.25
N LEU A 6 -0.44 10.66 -30.15
CA LEU A 6 0.22 9.35 -30.19
C LEU A 6 0.91 8.99 -28.87
N LEU A 7 1.44 9.98 -28.14
CA LEU A 7 2.09 9.76 -26.85
C LEU A 7 1.06 9.30 -25.80
N ASP A 8 -0.12 9.93 -25.78
CA ASP A 8 -1.21 9.55 -24.87
C ASP A 8 -1.67 8.10 -25.15
N MET A 9 -1.78 7.71 -26.43
CA MET A 9 -2.06 6.32 -26.82
C MET A 9 -1.01 5.33 -26.36
N LEU A 10 0.28 5.66 -26.52
CA LEU A 10 1.38 4.79 -26.11
C LEU A 10 1.41 4.62 -24.59
N GLN A 11 1.14 5.70 -23.86
CA GLN A 11 1.04 5.67 -22.42
C GLN A 11 -0.12 4.80 -21.94
N ASP A 12 -1.30 4.92 -22.55
CA ASP A 12 -2.45 4.06 -22.22
C ASP A 12 -2.19 2.58 -22.56
N LEU A 13 -1.43 2.30 -23.62
CA LEU A 13 -1.02 0.94 -23.96
C LEU A 13 -0.06 0.36 -22.91
N ILE A 14 0.89 1.16 -22.41
CA ILE A 14 1.81 0.74 -21.34
C ILE A 14 1.00 0.41 -20.07
N HIS A 15 0.10 1.31 -19.66
CA HIS A 15 -0.79 1.10 -18.52
C HIS A 15 -1.64 -0.17 -18.67
N PHE A 16 -2.18 -0.40 -19.87
CA PHE A 16 -2.98 -1.59 -20.17
C PHE A 16 -2.15 -2.88 -20.10
N ILE A 17 -0.97 -2.92 -20.72
CA ILE A 17 -0.08 -4.09 -20.72
C ILE A 17 0.33 -4.42 -19.28
N TRP A 18 0.75 -3.40 -18.51
CA TRP A 18 1.12 -3.58 -17.11
C TRP A 18 -0.06 -4.14 -16.30
N TYR A 19 -1.25 -3.56 -16.47
CA TYR A 19 -2.45 -4.04 -15.80
C TYR A 19 -2.78 -5.49 -16.16
N GLN A 20 -2.76 -5.87 -17.44
CA GLN A 20 -3.06 -7.25 -17.84
C GLN A 20 -2.10 -8.27 -17.21
N LYS A 21 -0.84 -7.88 -17.02
CA LYS A 21 0.21 -8.71 -16.40
C LYS A 21 0.01 -8.85 -14.88
N ASN A 22 -0.56 -7.84 -14.23
CA ASN A 22 -0.66 -7.73 -12.77
C ASN A 22 -2.09 -7.77 -12.22
N LYS A 23 -3.10 -7.96 -13.08
CA LYS A 23 -4.53 -7.93 -12.72
C LYS A 23 -4.96 -8.92 -11.65
N SER A 24 -4.18 -9.98 -11.42
CA SER A 24 -4.46 -10.99 -10.39
C SER A 24 -4.28 -10.47 -8.96
N TRP A 25 -3.46 -9.43 -8.77
CA TRP A 25 -3.18 -8.89 -7.44
C TRP A 25 -3.39 -7.37 -7.36
N ALA A 26 -3.10 -6.62 -8.43
CA ALA A 26 -3.13 -5.15 -8.40
C ALA A 26 -4.47 -4.56 -7.91
N PRO A 27 -5.66 -5.03 -8.36
CA PRO A 27 -6.94 -4.50 -7.89
C PRO A 27 -7.17 -4.67 -6.37
N HIS A 28 -6.60 -5.71 -5.78
CA HIS A 28 -6.76 -6.03 -4.37
C HIS A 28 -5.78 -5.25 -3.49
N LEU A 29 -4.54 -5.10 -3.97
CA LEU A 29 -3.46 -4.55 -3.16
C LEU A 29 -3.28 -3.04 -3.36
N CYS A 30 -3.68 -2.49 -4.51
CA CYS A 30 -3.57 -1.06 -4.78
C CYS A 30 -4.30 -0.20 -3.74
N PRO A 31 -5.57 -0.46 -3.37
CA PRO A 31 -6.24 0.34 -2.34
C PRO A 31 -5.50 0.32 -1.00
N LEU A 32 -4.96 -0.84 -0.60
CA LEU A 32 -4.23 -0.99 0.64
C LEU A 32 -2.91 -0.19 0.63
N LEU A 33 -2.08 -0.35 -0.41
CA LEU A 33 -0.81 0.36 -0.53
C LEU A 33 -1.00 1.88 -0.52
N PHE A 34 -2.02 2.38 -1.23
CA PHE A 34 -2.32 3.81 -1.26
C PHE A 34 -3.02 4.29 0.01
N SER A 35 -3.76 3.44 0.73
CA SER A 35 -4.22 3.78 2.07
C SER A 35 -3.05 4.00 3.02
N TRP A 36 -1.99 3.17 2.92
CA TRP A 36 -0.80 3.35 3.73
C TRP A 36 0.00 4.59 3.35
N TYR A 37 0.13 4.85 2.05
CA TYR A 37 0.73 6.07 1.52
C TYR A 37 0.00 7.33 2.01
N ASP A 38 -1.31 7.41 1.79
CA ASP A 38 -2.11 8.62 2.03
C ASP A 38 -2.35 8.86 3.53
N GLN A 39 -2.63 7.82 4.33
CA GLN A 39 -3.07 7.99 5.73
C GLN A 39 -1.94 7.96 6.74
N PHE A 40 -0.88 7.22 6.45
CA PHE A 40 0.28 7.09 7.34
C PHE A 40 1.51 7.80 6.78
N PHE A 41 1.34 8.56 5.68
CA PHE A 41 2.36 9.39 5.05
C PHE A 41 3.66 8.64 4.77
N LEU A 42 3.56 7.38 4.36
CA LEU A 42 4.70 6.56 4.00
C LEU A 42 5.26 6.99 2.64
N ASN A 43 6.57 6.88 2.48
CA ASN A 43 7.21 7.08 1.18
C ASN A 43 7.25 5.75 0.37
N VAL A 44 7.59 5.86 -0.91
CA VAL A 44 7.66 4.68 -1.81
C VAL A 44 8.64 3.61 -1.29
N PRO A 45 9.86 3.93 -0.83
CA PRO A 45 10.76 2.93 -0.24
C PRO A 45 10.15 2.15 0.93
N GLN A 46 9.46 2.83 1.85
CA GLN A 46 8.80 2.18 2.98
C GLN A 46 7.68 1.24 2.53
N LEU A 47 6.93 1.62 1.49
CA LEU A 47 5.90 0.75 0.90
C LEU A 47 6.50 -0.45 0.15
N GLN A 48 7.62 -0.28 -0.53
CA GLN A 48 8.36 -1.38 -1.15
C GLN A 48 8.83 -2.39 -0.11
N GLU A 49 9.34 -1.90 1.03
CA GLU A 49 9.73 -2.76 2.14
C GLU A 49 8.55 -3.55 2.71
N LEU A 50 7.41 -2.89 2.97
CA LEU A 50 6.20 -3.57 3.44
C LEU A 50 5.68 -4.61 2.43
N ALA A 51 5.72 -4.29 1.14
CA ALA A 51 5.34 -5.23 0.09
C ALA A 51 6.29 -6.42 0.02
N LYS A 52 7.61 -6.18 0.16
CA LYS A 52 8.64 -7.21 0.13
C LYS A 52 8.49 -8.19 1.28
N ASP A 53 8.16 -7.72 2.49
CA ASP A 53 7.88 -8.55 3.65
C ASP A 53 6.69 -9.52 3.43
N ARG A 54 5.87 -9.25 2.39
CA ARG A 54 4.70 -10.02 1.98
C ARG A 54 4.92 -10.78 0.66
N ASN A 55 6.19 -10.95 0.29
CA ASN A 55 6.66 -11.57 -0.95
C ASN A 55 6.20 -10.87 -2.25
N LEU A 56 5.89 -9.57 -2.19
CA LEU A 56 5.61 -8.75 -3.37
C LEU A 56 6.78 -7.78 -3.62
N SER A 57 7.52 -8.02 -4.71
CA SER A 57 8.56 -7.09 -5.15
C SER A 57 7.95 -6.04 -6.07
N LEU A 58 7.97 -4.78 -5.64
CA LEU A 58 7.52 -3.63 -6.41
C LEU A 58 8.70 -2.72 -6.76
N THR A 59 8.78 -2.32 -8.02
CA THR A 59 9.66 -1.25 -8.51
C THR A 59 9.00 0.11 -8.34
N GLN A 60 9.75 1.19 -8.55
CA GLN A 60 9.18 2.54 -8.53
C GLN A 60 8.20 2.76 -9.70
N ASP A 61 8.46 2.14 -10.86
CA ASP A 61 7.56 2.16 -12.00
C ASP A 61 6.22 1.48 -11.67
N ASP A 62 6.24 0.37 -10.93
CA ASP A 62 5.00 -0.28 -10.47
C ASP A 62 4.15 0.66 -9.60
N PHE A 63 4.76 1.54 -8.80
CA PHE A 63 4.00 2.53 -8.03
C PHE A 63 3.37 3.60 -8.91
N TYR A 64 4.03 4.04 -9.99
CA TYR A 64 3.43 4.97 -10.94
C TYR A 64 2.21 4.36 -11.63
N GLU A 65 2.33 3.10 -12.05
CA GLU A 65 1.24 2.32 -12.67
C GLU A 65 0.07 2.11 -11.71
N LEU A 66 0.35 1.69 -10.48
CA LEU A 66 -0.66 1.54 -9.44
C LEU A 66 -1.32 2.88 -9.12
N LYS A 67 -0.57 3.98 -9.05
CA LYS A 67 -1.10 5.32 -8.80
C LYS A 67 -2.07 5.74 -9.90
N HIS A 68 -1.68 5.53 -11.16
CA HIS A 68 -2.55 5.81 -12.30
C HIS A 68 -3.87 5.06 -12.16
N LEU A 69 -3.82 3.74 -11.94
CA LEU A 69 -5.01 2.89 -11.79
C LEU A 69 -5.85 3.27 -10.55
N TYR A 70 -5.22 3.61 -9.44
CA TYR A 70 -5.90 3.99 -8.20
C TYR A 70 -6.89 5.13 -8.41
N TYR A 71 -6.47 6.16 -9.17
CA TYR A 71 -7.31 7.32 -9.47
C TYR A 71 -8.23 7.08 -10.67
N THR A 72 -7.78 6.42 -11.74
CA THR A 72 -8.60 6.24 -12.96
C THR A 72 -9.66 5.16 -12.83
N LYS A 73 -9.43 4.10 -12.04
CA LYS A 73 -10.38 3.00 -11.82
C LYS A 73 -11.27 3.20 -10.59
N GLY A 74 -11.13 4.31 -9.86
CA GLY A 74 -11.95 4.61 -8.68
C GLY A 74 -11.69 3.72 -7.46
N TRP A 75 -10.53 3.05 -7.42
CA TRP A 75 -10.15 2.13 -6.34
C TRP A 75 -9.97 2.81 -4.98
N LYS A 76 -9.83 4.14 -4.96
CA LYS A 76 -9.85 4.96 -3.73
C LYS A 76 -11.04 4.66 -2.80
N LYS A 77 -12.18 4.23 -3.34
CA LYS A 77 -13.36 3.89 -2.53
C LYS A 77 -13.17 2.61 -1.70
N LEU A 78 -12.25 1.76 -2.10
CA LEU A 78 -11.92 0.48 -1.44
C LEU A 78 -10.79 0.63 -0.41
N SER A 79 -10.21 1.82 -0.27
CA SER A 79 -9.17 2.09 0.72
C SER A 79 -9.73 1.99 2.13
N ILE A 80 -8.97 1.34 3.00
CA ILE A 80 -9.24 1.26 4.44
C ILE A 80 -9.15 2.65 5.03
N LYS A 81 -10.04 2.98 5.96
CA LYS A 81 -9.99 4.16 6.82
C LYS A 81 -9.62 3.76 8.24
N LYS A 82 -9.25 4.74 9.07
CA LYS A 82 -8.91 4.50 10.48
C LYS A 82 -10.02 3.78 11.26
N GLU A 83 -11.29 4.07 10.95
CA GLU A 83 -12.44 3.46 11.62
C GLU A 83 -12.56 1.95 11.30
N ASP A 84 -12.06 1.52 10.14
CA ASP A 84 -12.14 0.14 9.69
C ASP A 84 -11.13 -0.77 10.41
N LEU A 85 -10.08 -0.21 11.05
CA LEU A 85 -8.97 -0.98 11.65
C LEU A 85 -9.37 -1.90 12.81
N SER A 86 -10.58 -1.76 13.34
CA SER A 86 -11.14 -2.58 14.41
C SER A 86 -12.08 -3.70 13.92
N ALA A 87 -12.23 -3.85 12.60
CA ALA A 87 -13.11 -4.84 12.01
C ALA A 87 -12.67 -6.29 12.31
N ILE A 88 -13.64 -7.19 12.38
CA ILE A 88 -13.37 -8.64 12.41
C ILE A 88 -12.89 -9.04 11.02
N LEU A 89 -11.74 -9.72 10.95
CA LEU A 89 -11.08 -10.06 9.70
C LEU A 89 -11.23 -11.53 9.37
N GLN A 90 -11.37 -11.83 8.08
CA GLN A 90 -11.35 -13.18 7.52
C GLN A 90 -10.23 -13.32 6.50
N ILE A 91 -9.69 -14.53 6.35
CA ILE A 91 -8.68 -14.82 5.34
C ILE A 91 -9.37 -15.28 4.05
N LYS A 92 -9.12 -14.56 2.96
CA LYS A 92 -9.58 -14.90 1.61
C LYS A 92 -8.40 -15.33 0.75
N LYS A 93 -8.59 -16.43 0.01
CA LYS A 93 -7.59 -16.97 -0.91
C LYS A 93 -8.00 -16.69 -2.34
N ILE A 94 -7.08 -16.15 -3.14
CA ILE A 94 -7.28 -15.83 -4.55
C ILE A 94 -6.18 -16.52 -5.36
N GLU A 95 -6.57 -17.14 -6.46
CA GLU A 95 -5.62 -17.72 -7.41
C GLU A 95 -4.81 -16.60 -8.07
N ASN A 96 -3.49 -16.58 -7.85
CA ASN A 96 -2.61 -15.67 -8.55
C ASN A 96 -1.88 -16.43 -9.66
N LYS A 97 -2.25 -16.15 -10.91
CA LYS A 97 -1.67 -16.80 -12.09
C LYS A 97 -0.17 -16.53 -12.27
N THR A 98 0.37 -15.54 -11.56
CA THR A 98 1.78 -15.19 -11.64
C THR A 98 2.61 -16.11 -10.74
N LYS A 99 3.46 -16.95 -11.37
CA LYS A 99 4.43 -17.85 -10.70
C LYS A 99 3.83 -18.99 -9.86
N GLY A 100 2.56 -19.35 -10.06
CA GLY A 100 1.92 -20.46 -9.33
C GLY A 100 1.75 -20.21 -7.82
N GLN A 101 1.78 -18.94 -7.42
CA GLN A 101 1.57 -18.53 -6.03
C GLN A 101 0.08 -18.25 -5.77
N TRP A 102 -0.31 -18.32 -4.51
CA TRP A 102 -1.63 -17.88 -4.06
C TRP A 102 -1.52 -16.49 -3.44
N LEU A 103 -2.56 -15.68 -3.63
CA LEU A 103 -2.74 -14.42 -2.93
C LEU A 103 -3.69 -14.64 -1.75
N TYR A 104 -3.17 -14.47 -0.54
CA TYR A 104 -3.94 -14.52 0.69
C TYR A 104 -4.19 -13.09 1.15
N LEU A 105 -5.44 -12.78 1.48
CA LEU A 105 -5.89 -11.46 1.89
C LEU A 105 -6.54 -11.56 3.26
N SER A 106 -6.20 -10.65 4.17
CA SER A 106 -6.98 -10.38 5.36
C SER A 106 -8.03 -9.32 4.99
N VAL A 107 -9.31 -9.66 5.05
CA VAL A 107 -10.41 -8.79 4.58
C VAL A 107 -11.48 -8.57 5.64
N ASP A 108 -12.11 -7.39 5.62
CA ASP A 108 -13.27 -7.08 6.45
C ASP A 108 -14.59 -7.56 5.79
N PRO A 109 -15.74 -7.45 6.48
CA PRO A 109 -17.05 -7.77 5.90
C PRO A 109 -17.48 -6.89 4.72
N ASN A 110 -16.80 -5.76 4.49
CA ASN A 110 -17.04 -4.85 3.36
C ASN A 110 -16.07 -5.12 2.19
N GLU A 111 -15.34 -6.24 2.22
CA GLU A 111 -14.34 -6.64 1.21
C GLU A 111 -13.14 -5.68 1.09
N LYS A 112 -12.85 -4.88 2.13
CA LYS A 112 -11.62 -4.09 2.21
C LYS A 112 -10.46 -4.95 2.68
N VAL A 113 -9.29 -4.74 2.08
CA VAL A 113 -8.09 -5.56 2.31
C VAL A 113 -7.19 -4.91 3.36
N HIS A 114 -7.06 -5.53 4.54
CA HIS A 114 -6.25 -5.06 5.68
C HIS A 114 -4.80 -5.49 5.61
N ASP A 115 -4.58 -6.68 5.07
CA ASP A 115 -3.24 -7.17 4.84
C ASP A 115 -3.24 -8.24 3.73
N PHE A 116 -2.05 -8.59 3.24
CA PHE A 116 -1.88 -9.61 2.23
C PHE A 116 -0.59 -10.40 2.39
N TYR A 117 -0.56 -11.57 1.76
CA TYR A 117 0.63 -12.39 1.64
C TYR A 117 0.60 -13.16 0.31
N LEU A 118 1.73 -13.17 -0.41
CA LEU A 118 1.92 -14.03 -1.59
C LEU A 118 2.72 -15.27 -1.21
N GLY A 119 2.15 -16.46 -1.41
CA GLY A 119 2.82 -17.69 -0.99
C GLY A 119 2.28 -18.95 -1.65
N PHE A 120 3.02 -20.04 -1.53
CA PHE A 120 2.61 -21.36 -2.04
C PHE A 120 1.79 -22.14 -1.01
N HIS A 121 2.08 -21.97 0.28
CA HIS A 121 1.49 -22.72 1.36
C HIS A 121 0.54 -21.85 2.19
N GLU A 122 -0.63 -22.42 2.50
CA GLU A 122 -1.67 -21.73 3.27
C GLU A 122 -1.34 -21.59 4.75
N ALA A 123 -0.55 -22.53 5.29
CA ALA A 123 -0.08 -22.48 6.67
C ALA A 123 0.78 -21.24 6.91
N ASP A 124 1.82 -21.04 6.09
CA ASP A 124 2.73 -19.89 6.18
C ASP A 124 1.97 -18.56 6.04
N ALA A 125 1.04 -18.49 5.09
CA ALA A 125 0.22 -17.29 4.88
C ALA A 125 -0.72 -17.01 6.06
N SER A 126 -1.32 -18.05 6.63
CA SER A 126 -2.21 -17.92 7.79
C SER A 126 -1.45 -17.51 9.04
N GLU A 127 -0.26 -18.07 9.26
CA GLU A 127 0.63 -17.67 10.36
C GLU A 127 1.06 -16.22 10.19
N PHE A 128 1.53 -15.84 8.99
CA PHE A 128 1.87 -14.45 8.69
C PHE A 128 0.71 -13.51 9.00
N LEU A 129 -0.47 -13.73 8.40
CA LEU A 129 -1.62 -12.81 8.54
C LEU A 129 -2.16 -12.72 9.97
N LYS A 130 -2.03 -13.79 10.78
CA LYS A 130 -2.39 -13.76 12.21
C LYS A 130 -1.46 -12.88 13.04
N HIS A 131 -0.19 -12.77 12.63
CA HIS A 131 0.83 -11.99 13.33
C HIS A 131 1.13 -10.64 12.65
N SER A 132 0.62 -10.42 11.44
CA SER A 132 0.99 -9.28 10.63
C SER A 132 0.32 -7.99 11.08
N LEU A 133 -0.76 -8.05 11.87
CA LEU A 133 -1.46 -6.89 12.40
C LEU A 133 -1.30 -6.80 13.92
N ALA A 134 -0.88 -5.63 14.41
CA ALA A 134 -0.82 -5.32 15.83
C ALA A 134 -2.21 -4.96 16.40
N SER A 135 -2.30 -4.67 17.70
CA SER A 135 -3.56 -4.34 18.40
C SER A 135 -4.34 -3.15 17.81
N ASN A 136 -3.71 -2.33 16.97
CA ASN A 136 -4.34 -1.20 16.27
C ASN A 136 -4.72 -1.51 14.81
N GLY A 137 -4.69 -2.78 14.40
CA GLY A 137 -5.05 -3.20 13.04
C GLY A 137 -4.03 -2.80 11.97
N LEU A 138 -2.78 -2.48 12.37
CA LEU A 138 -1.71 -2.05 11.48
C LEU A 138 -0.48 -2.97 11.56
N PRO A 139 0.30 -3.08 10.48
CA PRO A 139 1.57 -3.79 10.52
C PRO A 139 2.55 -3.23 11.55
N PRO A 140 3.25 -4.07 12.34
CA PRO A 140 4.23 -3.59 13.34
C PRO A 140 5.27 -2.63 12.75
N LYS A 141 5.76 -2.93 11.54
CA LYS A 141 6.72 -2.09 10.82
C LYS A 141 6.15 -0.73 10.43
N LEU A 142 4.85 -0.67 10.12
CA LEU A 142 4.15 0.59 9.86
C LEU A 142 4.09 1.45 11.14
N ASN A 143 3.80 0.84 12.30
CA ASN A 143 3.85 1.53 13.59
C ASN A 143 5.25 2.09 13.89
N THR A 144 6.31 1.34 13.58
CA THR A 144 7.70 1.81 13.73
C THR A 144 7.98 3.02 12.85
N PHE A 145 7.62 2.99 11.56
CA PHE A 145 7.83 4.12 10.64
C PHE A 145 7.11 5.39 11.10
N MET A 146 5.89 5.26 11.63
CA MET A 146 5.16 6.39 12.19
C MET A 146 5.86 6.97 13.43
N ALA A 147 6.29 6.11 14.35
CA ALA A 147 6.98 6.54 15.57
C ALA A 147 8.31 7.26 15.28
N GLU A 148 9.08 6.78 14.30
CA GLU A 148 10.32 7.42 13.85
C GLU A 148 10.05 8.81 13.27
N LYS A 149 9.00 8.94 12.47
CA LYS A 149 8.59 10.21 11.86
C LYS A 149 8.13 11.23 12.91
N ASP A 150 7.33 10.81 13.89
CA ASP A 150 6.90 11.67 15.00
C ASP A 150 8.09 12.17 15.82
N LYS A 151 9.08 11.29 16.06
CA LYS A 151 10.32 11.67 16.74
C LYS A 151 11.11 12.71 15.95
N LEU A 152 11.21 12.56 14.62
CA LEU A 152 11.88 13.53 13.75
C LEU A 152 11.16 14.89 13.79
N ILE A 153 9.83 14.91 13.66
CA ILE A 153 9.03 16.14 13.71
C ILE A 153 9.22 16.86 15.04
N LYS A 154 9.15 16.14 16.17
CA LYS A 154 9.39 16.73 17.49
C LYS A 154 10.79 17.31 17.61
N THR A 155 11.80 16.57 17.17
CA THR A 155 13.20 17.02 17.20
C THR A 155 13.39 18.29 16.36
N THR A 156 12.78 18.36 15.16
CA THR A 156 12.84 19.55 14.30
C THR A 156 12.13 20.74 14.93
N LEU A 157 10.94 20.54 15.49
CA LEU A 157 10.19 21.61 16.17
C LEU A 157 10.94 22.14 17.41
N ASP A 158 11.53 21.26 18.21
CA ASP A 158 12.32 21.63 19.37
C ASP A 158 13.60 22.37 18.94
N THR A 159 14.23 21.97 17.84
CA THR A 159 15.40 22.66 17.28
C THR A 159 15.04 24.06 16.79
N VAL A 160 13.92 24.21 16.07
CA VAL A 160 13.43 25.52 15.62
C VAL A 160 13.09 26.41 16.83
N ARG A 161 12.41 25.86 17.84
CA ARG A 161 12.01 26.60 19.05
C ARG A 161 13.20 27.04 19.90
N ASN A 162 14.27 26.26 19.92
CA ASN A 162 15.47 26.51 20.72
C ASN A 162 16.62 27.13 19.91
N SER A 163 16.37 27.55 18.66
CA SER A 163 17.33 28.30 17.85
C SER A 163 17.05 29.81 18.01
N PRO A 164 17.91 30.57 18.71
CA PRO A 164 17.69 31.99 18.97
C PRO A 164 17.82 32.91 17.75
N ASP A 165 18.18 32.37 16.56
CA ASP A 165 18.48 33.16 15.36
C ASP A 165 17.44 33.03 14.22
N LEU A 166 16.24 32.48 14.49
CA LEU A 166 15.13 32.57 13.53
C LEU A 166 14.32 33.84 13.76
N ASP A 167 14.97 34.99 13.53
CA ASP A 167 14.27 36.25 13.25
C ASP A 167 13.47 36.08 11.95
N ILE A 168 12.19 35.81 12.09
CA ILE A 168 11.23 35.84 10.98
C ILE A 168 10.94 37.32 10.71
N TYR A 169 11.63 37.91 9.74
CA TYR A 169 11.20 39.13 9.05
C TYR A 169 10.36 38.80 7.81
#